data_AF-A0A2H0QTF3-F1
#
_entry.id   AF-A0A2H0QTF3-F1
#
_cell.length_a   1.000
_cell.length_b   1.000
_cell.length_c   1.000
_cell.angle_alpha   90.00
_cell.angle_beta   90.00
_cell.angle_gamma   90.00
#
_symmetry.space_group_name_H-M   'P 1'
#
loop_
_entity.id
_entity.type
_entity.pdbx_description
1 polymer ?
#
loop_
_entity_poly.entity_id
_entity_poly.type
_entity_poly.pdbx_seq_one_letter_code
_entity_poly.pdbx_strand_id
1 'polypeptide(L)'
;MDKHEKTYNELISFYDFAEELIDTVENKAVSDPVSQLEFIEPLVEQIELATDSLAEEYRHFLQTGKRPGFLVRRKIAKSLKSIYESLGECKKYSMKQASKDAKGN
;
A
#
# COMPACT_ATOMS: atom_id res chain seq x y z
N MET A 1 24.69 -6.81 7.19
CA MET A 1 23.77 -5.75 6.75
C MET A 1 23.90 -4.59 7.70
N ASP A 2 24.13 -3.41 7.16
CA ASP A 2 24.03 -2.14 7.89
C ASP A 2 22.58 -1.95 8.36
N LYS A 3 22.37 -1.38 9.56
CA LYS A 3 21.04 -1.06 10.08
C LYS A 3 20.28 -0.14 9.12
N HIS A 4 20.99 0.77 8.45
CA HIS A 4 20.41 1.72 7.52
C HIS A 4 19.98 1.05 6.21
N GLU A 5 20.81 0.13 5.72
CA GLU A 5 20.48 -0.74 4.59
C GLU A 5 19.24 -1.58 4.89
N LYS A 6 19.15 -2.18 6.09
CA LYS A 6 17.96 -2.96 6.49
C LYS A 6 16.69 -2.11 6.49
N THR A 7 16.70 -0.93 7.11
CA THR A 7 15.52 -0.05 7.14
C THR A 7 15.14 0.45 5.76
N TYR A 8 16.12 0.76 4.91
CA TYR A 8 15.83 1.16 3.53
C TYR A 8 15.21 0.00 2.73
N ASN A 9 15.71 -1.23 2.92
CA ASN A 9 15.15 -2.43 2.30
C ASN A 9 13.71 -2.71 2.76
N GLU A 10 13.41 -2.49 4.04
CA GLU A 10 12.05 -2.58 4.60
C GLU A 10 11.10 -1.50 4.01
N LEU A 11 11.61 -0.34 3.62
CA LEU A 11 10.80 0.68 2.94
C LEU A 11 10.49 0.24 1.51
N ILE A 12 11.48 -0.20 0.74
CA ILE A 12 11.25 -0.58 -0.66
C ILE A 12 10.42 -1.86 -0.79
N SER A 13 10.36 -2.73 0.23
CA SER A 13 9.47 -3.91 0.20
C SER A 13 7.97 -3.56 0.17
N PHE A 14 7.60 -2.29 0.39
CA PHE A 14 6.23 -1.85 0.16
C PHE A 14 5.86 -1.84 -1.33
N TYR A 15 6.83 -1.76 -2.26
CA TYR A 15 6.54 -1.98 -3.68
C TYR A 15 6.21 -3.45 -3.95
N ASP A 16 6.88 -4.39 -3.29
CA ASP A 16 6.55 -5.82 -3.40
C ASP A 16 5.10 -6.05 -2.94
N PHE A 17 4.67 -5.38 -1.86
CA PHE A 17 3.27 -5.44 -1.41
C PHE A 17 2.30 -4.82 -2.42
N ALA A 18 2.69 -3.74 -3.11
CA ALA A 18 1.88 -3.15 -4.17
C ALA A 18 1.72 -4.09 -5.37
N GLU A 19 2.78 -4.80 -5.74
CA GLU A 19 2.77 -5.83 -6.78
C GLU A 19 1.88 -7.02 -6.38
N GLU A 20 2.02 -7.52 -5.14
CA GLU A 20 1.16 -8.58 -4.61
C GLU A 20 -0.33 -8.22 -4.68
N LEU A 21 -0.69 -6.95 -4.46
CA LEU A 21 -2.07 -6.49 -4.58
C LEU A 21 -2.58 -6.56 -6.02
N ILE A 22 -1.77 -6.19 -7.00
CA ILE A 22 -2.10 -6.34 -8.42
C ILE A 22 -2.27 -7.82 -8.78
N ASP A 23 -1.36 -8.68 -8.32
CA ASP A 23 -1.43 -10.13 -8.54
C ASP A 23 -2.74 -10.74 -8.02
N THR A 24 -3.33 -10.18 -6.95
CA THR A 24 -4.63 -10.64 -6.47
C THR A 24 -5.77 -10.40 -7.45
N VAL A 25 -5.72 -9.31 -8.25
CA VAL A 25 -6.70 -9.02 -9.30
C VAL A 25 -6.52 -9.95 -10.49
N GLU A 26 -5.28 -10.24 -10.86
CA GLU A 26 -4.94 -11.07 -12.01
C GLU A 26 -5.16 -12.57 -11.77
N ASN A 27 -5.49 -12.94 -10.53
CA ASN A 27 -5.79 -14.31 -10.18
C ASN A 27 -7.03 -14.82 -10.93
N LYS A 28 -6.88 -15.93 -11.65
CA LYS A 28 -7.94 -16.58 -12.45
C LYS A 28 -9.20 -16.97 -11.65
N ALA A 29 -9.11 -17.03 -10.32
CA ALA A 29 -10.25 -17.29 -9.44
C ALA A 29 -11.12 -16.04 -9.20
N VAL A 30 -10.66 -14.85 -9.61
CA VAL A 30 -11.43 -13.60 -9.49
C VAL A 30 -12.52 -13.58 -10.56
N SER A 31 -13.77 -13.48 -10.09
CA SER A 31 -14.96 -13.45 -10.96
C SER A 31 -15.15 -12.13 -11.70
N ASP A 32 -14.66 -11.03 -11.14
CA ASP A 32 -14.76 -9.68 -11.72
C ASP A 32 -13.47 -8.87 -11.46
N PRO A 33 -12.42 -9.11 -12.26
CA PRO A 33 -11.13 -8.47 -12.07
C PRO A 33 -11.18 -6.97 -12.38
N VAL A 34 -12.04 -6.53 -13.29
CA VAL A 34 -12.18 -5.10 -13.62
C VAL A 34 -12.70 -4.32 -12.42
N SER A 35 -13.79 -4.79 -11.80
CA SER A 35 -14.31 -4.12 -10.60
C SER A 35 -13.35 -4.20 -9.42
N GLN A 36 -12.56 -5.28 -9.27
CA GLN A 36 -11.54 -5.35 -8.23
C GLN A 36 -10.39 -4.37 -8.48
N LEU A 37 -9.96 -4.20 -9.74
CA LEU A 37 -8.91 -3.27 -10.10
C LEU A 37 -9.28 -1.83 -9.73
N GLU A 38 -10.53 -1.42 -9.91
CA GLU A 38 -11.02 -0.09 -9.51
C GLU A 38 -10.81 0.23 -8.01
N PHE A 39 -10.75 -0.81 -7.16
CA PHE A 39 -10.45 -0.64 -5.72
C PHE A 39 -8.96 -0.78 -5.41
N ILE A 40 -8.24 -1.61 -6.14
CA ILE A 40 -6.83 -1.91 -5.89
C ILE A 40 -5.91 -0.84 -6.47
N GLU A 41 -6.19 -0.31 -7.66
CA GLU A 41 -5.36 0.69 -8.32
C GLU A 41 -5.15 1.95 -7.45
N PRO A 42 -6.18 2.55 -6.82
CA PRO A 42 -5.98 3.68 -5.91
C PRO A 42 -5.18 3.32 -4.65
N LEU A 43 -5.22 2.05 -4.22
CA LEU A 43 -4.47 1.56 -3.08
C LEU A 43 -2.97 1.45 -3.42
N VAL A 44 -2.67 0.88 -4.59
CA VAL A 44 -1.33 0.73 -5.13
C VAL A 44 -0.67 2.10 -5.30
N GLU A 45 -1.35 3.04 -5.96
CA GLU A 45 -0.84 4.41 -6.14
C GLU A 45 -0.52 5.08 -4.79
N GLN A 46 -1.36 4.89 -3.78
CA GLN A 46 -1.13 5.45 -2.44
C GLN A 46 0.06 4.81 -1.73
N ILE A 47 0.26 3.50 -1.88
CA ILE A 47 1.40 2.76 -1.32
C ILE A 47 2.70 3.26 -1.98
N GLU A 48 2.72 3.38 -3.31
CA GLU A 48 3.87 3.89 -4.05
C GLU A 48 4.25 5.31 -3.60
N LEU A 49 3.28 6.23 -3.57
CA LEU A 49 3.50 7.62 -3.15
C LEU A 49 3.98 7.75 -1.70
N ALA A 50 3.47 6.89 -0.80
CA ALA A 50 3.90 6.84 0.59
C ALA A 50 5.34 6.30 0.70
N THR A 51 5.64 5.26 -0.07
CA THR A 51 6.95 4.61 -0.10
C THR A 51 8.02 5.53 -0.65
N ASP A 52 7.76 6.21 -1.76
CA ASP A 52 8.64 7.25 -2.33
C ASP A 52 8.94 8.34 -1.30
N SER A 53 7.89 8.86 -0.65
CA SER A 53 8.03 9.92 0.35
C SER A 53 8.85 9.45 1.55
N LEU A 54 8.69 8.20 2.00
CA LEU A 54 9.45 7.64 3.12
C LEU A 54 10.91 7.37 2.74
N ALA A 55 11.15 6.80 1.56
CA ALA A 55 12.49 6.49 1.07
C ALA A 55 13.31 7.77 0.89
N GLU A 56 12.72 8.81 0.31
CA GLU A 56 13.40 10.09 0.09
C GLU A 56 13.75 10.79 1.41
N GLU A 57 12.82 10.82 2.36
CA GLU A 57 13.07 11.42 3.68
C GLU A 57 14.08 10.62 4.50
N TYR A 58 14.09 9.29 4.33
CA TYR A 58 15.09 8.44 4.95
C TYR A 58 16.48 8.72 4.36
N ARG A 59 16.61 8.80 3.02
CA ARG A 59 17.87 9.22 2.36
C ARG A 59 18.33 10.59 2.84
N HIS A 60 17.41 11.56 2.91
CA HIS A 60 17.73 12.90 3.42
C HIS A 60 18.25 12.86 4.85
N PHE A 61 17.63 12.06 5.72
CA PHE A 61 18.09 11.84 7.08
C PHE A 61 19.50 11.22 7.13
N LEU A 62 19.80 10.22 6.29
CA LEU A 62 21.14 9.62 6.22
C LEU A 62 22.21 10.62 5.76
N GLN A 63 21.87 11.48 4.80
CA GLN A 63 22.81 12.48 4.26
C GLN A 63 23.07 13.65 5.21
N THR A 64 22.05 14.07 5.97
CA THR A 64 22.10 15.34 6.72
C THR A 64 22.04 15.17 8.25
N GLY A 65 21.67 13.98 8.74
CA GLY A 65 21.33 13.73 10.14
C GLY A 65 20.05 14.42 10.62
N LYS A 66 19.35 15.16 9.74
CA LYS A 66 18.15 15.93 10.10
C LYS A 66 16.92 15.06 10.01
N ARG A 67 16.12 15.06 11.08
CA ARG A 67 14.83 14.37 11.10
C ARG A 67 13.82 15.09 10.18
N PRO A 68 12.87 14.35 9.59
CA PRO A 68 11.83 14.92 8.74
C PRO A 68 11.06 16.01 9.48
N GLY A 69 10.76 17.12 8.80
CA GLY A 69 10.00 18.23 9.35
C GLY A 69 8.54 17.88 9.67
N PHE A 70 7.83 18.77 10.38
CA PHE A 70 6.44 18.53 10.76
C PHE A 70 5.51 18.28 9.55
N LEU A 71 5.68 19.05 8.47
CA LEU A 71 4.86 18.93 7.26
C LEU A 71 5.02 17.57 6.58
N VAL A 72 6.26 17.07 6.51
CA VAL A 72 6.59 15.76 5.97
C VAL A 72 5.92 14.66 6.79
N ARG A 73 6.10 14.69 8.12
CA ARG A 73 5.47 13.71 9.01
C ARG A 73 3.94 13.72 8.87
N ARG A 74 3.35 14.90 8.71
CA ARG A 74 1.90 15.05 8.47
C ARG A 74 1.48 14.46 7.12
N LYS A 75 2.28 14.63 6.06
CA LYS A 75 2.03 14.03 4.74
C LYS A 75 2.05 12.51 4.83
N ILE A 76 3.10 11.93 5.42
CA ILE A 76 3.23 10.48 5.64
C ILE A 76 2.04 9.95 6.44
N ALA A 77 1.70 10.60 7.56
CA ALA A 77 0.56 10.19 8.39
C ALA A 77 -0.77 10.22 7.63
N LYS A 78 -0.97 11.21 6.75
CA LYS A 78 -2.16 11.28 5.89
C LYS A 78 -2.18 10.13 4.88
N SER A 79 -1.07 9.83 4.23
CA SER A 79 -0.97 8.71 3.28
C SER A 79 -1.24 7.37 3.97
N LEU A 80 -0.64 7.13 5.15
CA LEU A 80 -0.91 5.92 5.93
C LEU A 80 -2.37 5.79 6.31
N LYS A 81 -3.00 6.87 6.77
CA LYS A 81 -4.43 6.87 7.09
C LYS A 81 -5.28 6.50 5.88
N SER A 82 -4.97 7.06 4.71
CA SER A 82 -5.66 6.78 3.46
C SER A 82 -5.54 5.31 3.07
N ILE A 83 -4.33 4.72 3.15
CA ILE A 83 -4.10 3.29 2.90
C ILE A 83 -4.94 2.42 3.84
N TYR A 84 -4.99 2.74 5.14
CA TYR A 84 -5.80 2.00 6.10
C TYR A 84 -7.31 2.07 5.79
N GLU A 85 -7.79 3.24 5.36
CA GLU A 85 -9.19 3.43 4.96
C GLU A 85 -9.51 2.59 3.72
N SER A 86 -8.67 2.66 2.68
CA SER A 86 -8.82 1.89 1.44
C SER A 86 -8.70 0.37 1.65
N LEU A 87 -7.79 -0.11 2.52
CA LEU A 87 -7.74 -1.52 2.94
C LEU A 87 -9.02 -1.96 3.65
N GLY A 88 -9.58 -1.08 4.49
CA GLY A 88 -10.85 -1.30 5.16
C GLY A 88 -12.02 -1.44 4.18
N GLU A 89 -12.00 -0.70 3.07
CA GLU A 89 -12.99 -0.79 2.00
C GLU A 89 -12.82 -2.06 1.16
N CYS A 90 -11.59 -2.40 0.76
CA CYS A 90 -11.27 -3.66 0.07
C CYS A 90 -11.75 -4.88 0.87
N LYS A 91 -11.51 -4.91 2.19
CA LYS A 91 -11.96 -5.99 3.07
C LYS A 91 -13.48 -6.13 3.08
N LYS A 92 -14.22 -5.01 3.11
CA LYS A 92 -15.69 -5.01 3.05
C LYS A 92 -16.21 -5.53 1.70
N TYR A 93 -15.53 -5.20 0.60
CA TYR A 93 -15.89 -5.69 -0.73
C TYR A 93 -15.67 -7.20 -0.86
N SER A 94 -14.51 -7.70 -0.42
CA SER A 94 -14.19 -9.14 -0.36
C SER A 94 -15.22 -9.93 0.46
N MET A 95 -15.63 -9.42 1.62
CA MET A 95 -16.68 -10.05 2.45
C MET A 95 -18.06 -10.06 1.78
N LYS A 96 -18.40 -9.03 0.99
CA LYS A 96 -19.67 -8.97 0.23
C LYS A 96 -19.68 -9.92 -0.95
N GLN A 97 -18.55 -10.12 -1.64
CA GLN A 97 -18.41 -11.11 -2.72
C GLN A 97 -18.57 -12.53 -2.16
N ALA A 98 -17.82 -12.88 -1.11
CA ALA A 98 -17.89 -14.21 -0.47
C ALA A 98 -19.31 -14.59 0.03
N SER A 99 -20.11 -13.61 0.44
CA SER A 99 -21.49 -13.83 0.89
C SER A 99 -22.53 -13.87 -0.23
N LYS A 100 -22.21 -13.37 -1.44
CA LYS A 100 -23.00 -13.61 -2.65
C LYS A 100 -22.76 -15.00 -3.22
N ASP A 101 -21.50 -15.44 -3.26
CA ASP A 101 -21.13 -16.75 -3.78
C ASP A 101 -21.67 -17.89 -2.90
N ALA A 102 -21.75 -17.69 -1.58
CA ALA A 102 -22.31 -18.66 -0.64
C ALA A 102 -23.85 -18.80 -0.69
N LYS A 103 -24.57 -17.88 -1.37
CA LYS A 103 -26.04 -17.91 -1.53
C LYS A 103 -26.50 -18.36 -2.92
N GLY A 104 -25.55 -18.62 -3.83
CA GLY A 104 -25.81 -19.02 -5.22
C GLY A 104 -25.68 -20.52 -5.51
N ASN A 105 -25.48 -21.36 -4.49
CA ASN A 105 -25.42 -22.84 -4.59
C ASN A 105 -26.63 -23.49 -3.91
#